data_AF-A0A522RZQ3-F1
#
_entry.id   AF-A0A522RZQ3-F1
#
_cell.length_a   1.000
_cell.length_b   1.000
_cell.length_c   1.000
_cell.angle_alpha   90.00
_cell.angle_beta   90.00
_cell.angle_gamma   90.00
#
_symmetry.space_group_name_H-M   'P 1'
#
loop_
_entity.id
_entity.type
_entity.pdbx_description
1 polymer ?
#
loop_
_entity_poly.entity_id
_entity_poly.type
_entity_poly.pdbx_seq_one_letter_code
_entity_poly.pdbx_strand_id
1 'polypeptide(L)'
;MSEQRTSQAAPVGPAEPNLTQLVERAEVALRALCDGFRSLHADPGQVLGLALSSLQELAAKPYEFYWCGHLLECALPDLAKLPSSLPALLAAAYHVKEQDAREFLSYFGDEPAFRNGPGRPKFGIPLPCSHAGCGMSTSISFSTPPEMIEAKARSVHEIWFCRRHIETSWSHERALPDYVLSILSRVQQQPGISLTAAGADSRLVDILERLGLIRQVRVTQGGAIRRCELRITAEGDGAVSRAGTAGSSLLQREAVE
;
A
#
# COMPACT_ATOMS: atom_id res chain seq x y z
N MET A 1 -26.97 -54.93 20.47
CA MET A 1 -27.86 -54.26 19.50
C MET A 1 -27.19 -52.94 19.16
N SER A 2 -26.53 -52.88 18.00
CA SER A 2 -25.75 -51.72 17.57
C SER A 2 -26.55 -50.95 16.53
N GLU A 3 -26.95 -49.72 16.85
CA GLU A 3 -27.63 -48.82 15.92
C GLU A 3 -26.60 -48.09 15.05
N GLN A 4 -26.60 -48.41 13.75
CA GLN A 4 -25.88 -47.65 12.73
C GLN A 4 -26.64 -46.35 12.43
N ARG A 5 -26.10 -45.21 12.86
CA ARG A 5 -26.53 -43.89 12.40
C ARG A 5 -25.84 -43.56 11.07
N THR A 6 -26.58 -43.65 9.98
CA THR A 6 -26.22 -43.10 8.67
C THR A 6 -26.35 -41.58 8.71
N SER A 7 -25.21 -40.88 8.67
CA SER A 7 -25.13 -39.44 8.48
C SER A 7 -25.36 -39.12 7.00
N GLN A 8 -26.50 -38.50 6.66
CA GLN A 8 -26.73 -37.92 5.33
C GLN A 8 -25.99 -36.58 5.24
N ALA A 9 -25.00 -36.52 4.35
CA ALA A 9 -24.35 -35.28 3.96
C ALA A 9 -25.36 -34.36 3.25
N ALA A 10 -25.41 -33.10 3.68
CA ALA A 10 -26.23 -32.06 3.07
C ALA A 10 -25.80 -31.83 1.60
N PRO A 11 -26.73 -31.55 0.68
CA PRO A 11 -26.41 -31.27 -0.71
C PRO A 11 -25.55 -30.01 -0.81
N VAL A 12 -24.39 -30.14 -1.45
CA VAL A 12 -23.55 -29.02 -1.86
C VAL A 12 -24.34 -28.21 -2.89
N GLY A 13 -24.69 -26.97 -2.54
CA GLY A 13 -25.37 -26.05 -3.44
C GLY A 13 -24.53 -25.75 -4.69
N PRO A 14 -25.14 -25.30 -5.80
CA PRO A 14 -24.41 -24.97 -7.01
C PRO A 14 -23.37 -23.88 -6.73
N ALA A 15 -22.15 -24.11 -7.20
CA ALA A 15 -21.05 -23.16 -7.07
C ALA A 15 -21.41 -21.82 -7.74
N GLU A 16 -21.19 -20.71 -7.03
CA GLU A 16 -21.41 -19.37 -7.58
C GLU A 16 -20.45 -19.11 -8.76
N PRO A 17 -20.93 -18.51 -9.85
CA PRO A 17 -20.10 -18.26 -11.03
C PRO A 17 -19.02 -17.23 -10.74
N ASN A 18 -17.80 -17.46 -11.23
CA ASN A 18 -16.70 -16.50 -11.07
C ASN A 18 -16.84 -15.28 -11.99
N LEU A 19 -16.10 -14.20 -11.71
CA LEU A 19 -16.14 -12.94 -12.45
C LEU A 19 -15.96 -13.12 -13.97
N THR A 20 -15.05 -14.01 -14.38
CA THR A 20 -14.80 -14.34 -15.79
C THR A 20 -16.05 -14.93 -16.44
N GLN A 21 -16.75 -15.83 -15.74
CA GLN A 21 -18.00 -16.42 -16.21
C GLN A 21 -19.13 -15.39 -16.28
N LEU A 22 -19.16 -14.38 -15.40
CA LEU A 22 -20.17 -13.32 -15.46
C LEU A 22 -19.91 -12.34 -16.61
N VAL A 23 -18.66 -11.97 -16.86
CA VAL A 23 -18.27 -11.13 -18.01
C VAL A 23 -18.48 -11.88 -19.32
N GLU A 24 -18.09 -13.15 -19.40
CA GLU A 24 -18.37 -14.01 -20.56
C GLU A 24 -19.89 -14.15 -20.79
N ARG A 25 -20.69 -14.31 -19.73
CA ARG A 25 -22.16 -14.37 -19.85
C ARG A 25 -22.76 -13.04 -20.29
N ALA A 26 -22.26 -11.90 -19.80
CA ALA A 26 -22.70 -10.58 -20.23
C ALA A 26 -22.31 -10.30 -21.69
N GLU A 27 -21.10 -10.69 -22.10
CA GLU A 27 -20.61 -10.54 -23.47
C GLU A 27 -21.34 -11.50 -24.44
N VAL A 28 -21.62 -12.74 -24.02
CA VAL A 28 -22.45 -13.70 -24.76
C VAL A 28 -23.90 -13.21 -24.86
N ALA A 29 -24.48 -12.64 -23.79
CA ALA A 29 -25.82 -12.07 -23.83
C ALA A 29 -25.90 -10.85 -24.75
N LEU A 30 -24.90 -9.96 -24.71
CA LEU A 30 -24.79 -8.81 -25.61
C LEU A 30 -24.58 -9.23 -27.07
N ARG A 31 -23.76 -10.26 -27.34
CA ARG A 31 -23.62 -10.84 -28.68
C ARG A 31 -24.88 -11.53 -29.16
N ALA A 32 -25.55 -12.32 -28.32
CA ALA A 32 -26.82 -12.98 -28.64
C ALA A 32 -27.94 -11.96 -28.90
N LEU A 33 -27.94 -10.82 -28.21
CA LEU A 33 -28.79 -9.67 -28.53
C LEU A 33 -28.46 -9.09 -29.91
N CYS A 34 -27.18 -8.85 -30.20
CA CYS A 34 -26.73 -8.35 -31.50
C CYS A 34 -27.02 -9.32 -32.66
N ASP A 35 -26.93 -10.63 -32.43
CA ASP A 35 -27.19 -11.68 -33.42
C ASP A 35 -28.69 -11.99 -33.55
N GLY A 36 -29.45 -11.95 -32.46
CA GLY A 36 -30.92 -12.04 -32.45
C GLY A 36 -31.58 -10.86 -33.17
N PHE A 37 -30.99 -9.66 -33.09
CA PHE A 37 -31.39 -8.50 -33.91
C PHE A 37 -31.14 -8.72 -35.42
N ARG A 38 -30.22 -9.60 -35.81
CA ARG A 38 -29.93 -9.95 -37.22
C ARG A 38 -30.77 -11.12 -37.72
N SER A 39 -31.28 -11.95 -36.83
CA SER A 39 -32.02 -13.18 -37.11
C SER A 39 -33.48 -13.02 -36.67
N LEU A 40 -34.28 -12.37 -37.50
CA LEU A 40 -35.72 -12.16 -37.28
C LEU A 40 -36.48 -13.49 -37.18
N HIS A 41 -37.02 -13.78 -35.98
CA HIS A 41 -38.36 -14.39 -35.76
C HIS A 41 -38.82 -14.31 -34.30
N ALA A 42 -38.00 -13.82 -33.35
CA ALA A 42 -38.48 -13.46 -32.02
C ALA A 42 -39.06 -12.04 -32.01
N ASP A 43 -40.17 -11.82 -31.30
CA ASP A 43 -40.73 -10.48 -31.07
C ASP A 43 -39.67 -9.61 -30.37
N PRO A 44 -39.20 -8.51 -31.00
CA PRO A 44 -38.22 -7.62 -30.42
C PRO A 44 -38.59 -7.13 -29.02
N GLY A 45 -39.89 -6.99 -28.72
CA GLY A 45 -40.38 -6.61 -27.39
C GLY A 45 -40.09 -7.66 -26.30
N GLN A 46 -40.17 -8.95 -26.62
CA GLN A 46 -39.87 -10.03 -25.66
C GLN A 46 -38.37 -10.22 -25.44
N VAL A 47 -37.55 -10.08 -26.50
CA VAL A 47 -36.08 -10.18 -26.40
C VAL A 47 -35.52 -8.98 -25.62
N LEU A 48 -36.02 -7.78 -25.88
CA LEU A 48 -35.68 -6.59 -25.11
C LEU A 48 -36.17 -6.72 -23.66
N GLY A 49 -37.37 -7.26 -23.44
CA GLY A 49 -37.94 -7.50 -22.12
C GLY A 49 -37.13 -8.49 -21.28
N LEU A 50 -36.71 -9.63 -21.85
CA LEU A 50 -35.87 -10.61 -21.15
C LEU A 50 -34.47 -10.09 -20.88
N ALA A 51 -33.85 -9.38 -21.84
CA ALA A 51 -32.57 -8.74 -21.64
C ALA A 51 -32.63 -7.63 -20.58
N LEU A 52 -33.68 -6.81 -20.59
CA LEU A 52 -33.91 -5.77 -19.58
C LEU A 52 -34.21 -6.39 -18.21
N SER A 53 -34.96 -7.49 -18.12
CA SER A 53 -35.19 -8.21 -16.86
C SER A 53 -33.92 -8.86 -16.33
N SER A 54 -33.09 -9.48 -17.16
CA SER A 54 -31.79 -10.01 -16.74
C SER A 54 -30.78 -8.91 -16.39
N LEU A 55 -30.79 -7.78 -17.11
CA LEU A 55 -30.01 -6.60 -16.75
C LEU A 55 -30.57 -5.90 -15.50
N GLN A 56 -31.88 -5.96 -15.24
CA GLN A 56 -32.52 -5.46 -14.01
C GLN A 56 -32.24 -6.37 -12.82
N GLU A 57 -32.21 -7.69 -13.00
CA GLU A 57 -31.77 -8.65 -11.98
C GLU A 57 -30.27 -8.52 -11.69
N LEU A 58 -29.46 -8.27 -12.72
CA LEU A 58 -28.04 -7.90 -12.56
C LEU A 58 -27.86 -6.50 -11.97
N ALA A 59 -28.81 -5.58 -12.20
CA ALA A 59 -28.83 -4.24 -11.59
C ALA A 59 -29.40 -4.23 -10.17
N ALA A 60 -30.15 -5.26 -9.78
CA ALA A 60 -30.72 -5.41 -8.45
C ALA A 60 -29.69 -5.92 -7.45
N LYS A 61 -28.59 -6.51 -7.91
CA LYS A 61 -27.47 -6.93 -7.05
C LYS A 61 -26.33 -5.92 -7.17
N PRO A 62 -25.75 -5.47 -6.05
CA PRO A 62 -24.52 -4.69 -6.11
C PRO A 62 -23.43 -5.52 -6.80
N TYR A 63 -22.72 -4.89 -7.73
CA TYR A 63 -21.54 -5.48 -8.33
C TYR A 63 -20.39 -5.36 -7.35
N GLU A 64 -19.84 -6.50 -6.98
CA GLU A 64 -18.70 -6.63 -6.08
C GLU A 64 -17.40 -6.74 -6.89
N PHE A 65 -16.42 -5.88 -6.60
CA PHE A 65 -15.08 -6.00 -7.17
C PHE A 65 -14.00 -5.66 -6.15
N TYR A 66 -12.83 -6.29 -6.28
CA TYR A 66 -11.71 -6.02 -5.37
C TYR A 66 -10.81 -4.90 -5.88
N TRP A 67 -10.52 -3.92 -5.02
CA TRP A 67 -9.53 -2.87 -5.26
C TRP A 67 -8.53 -2.79 -4.11
N CYS A 68 -7.24 -2.97 -4.41
CA CYS A 68 -6.16 -3.00 -3.42
C CYS A 68 -6.39 -3.95 -2.22
N GLY A 69 -7.21 -5.00 -2.40
CA GLY A 69 -7.55 -5.95 -1.35
C GLY A 69 -8.85 -5.66 -0.59
N HIS A 70 -9.57 -4.59 -0.95
CA HIS A 70 -10.89 -4.27 -0.39
C HIS A 70 -12.00 -4.60 -1.39
N LEU A 71 -13.09 -5.19 -0.90
CA LEU A 71 -14.30 -5.41 -1.67
C LEU A 71 -15.06 -4.09 -1.80
N LEU A 72 -15.35 -3.68 -3.02
CA LEU A 72 -16.14 -2.50 -3.35
C LEU A 72 -17.46 -2.96 -3.96
N GLU A 73 -18.56 -2.38 -3.47
CA GLU A 73 -19.91 -2.63 -3.96
C GLU A 73 -20.39 -1.41 -4.76
N CYS A 74 -20.85 -1.63 -5.99
CA CYS A 74 -21.42 -0.58 -6.85
C CYS A 74 -22.67 -1.10 -7.57
N ALA A 75 -23.75 -0.31 -7.60
CA ALA A 75 -24.92 -0.68 -8.38
C ALA A 75 -24.60 -0.63 -9.90
N LEU A 76 -25.14 -1.58 -10.67
CA LEU A 76 -24.95 -1.67 -12.14
C LEU A 76 -25.31 -0.37 -12.91
N PRO A 77 -26.42 0.36 -12.63
CA PRO A 77 -26.72 1.61 -13.34
C PRO A 77 -25.68 2.72 -13.10
N ASP A 78 -24.87 2.59 -12.05
CA ASP A 78 -23.79 3.53 -11.74
C ASP A 78 -22.46 3.13 -12.39
N LEU A 79 -22.36 1.99 -13.09
CA LEU A 79 -21.14 1.60 -13.81
C LEU A 79 -20.75 2.61 -14.89
N ALA A 80 -21.72 3.20 -15.60
CA ALA A 80 -21.44 4.26 -16.57
C ALA A 80 -20.95 5.57 -15.89
N LYS A 81 -21.30 5.76 -14.62
CA LYS A 81 -20.86 6.87 -13.77
C LYS A 81 -19.65 6.51 -12.92
N LEU A 82 -19.15 5.27 -13.01
CA LEU A 82 -18.09 4.75 -12.15
C LEU A 82 -16.87 5.68 -12.09
N PRO A 83 -16.36 6.27 -13.18
CA PRO A 83 -15.24 7.21 -13.08
C PRO A 83 -15.54 8.41 -12.17
N SER A 84 -16.78 8.91 -12.18
CA SER A 84 -17.22 10.04 -11.37
C SER A 84 -17.63 9.67 -9.94
N SER A 85 -18.10 8.44 -9.69
CA SER A 85 -18.51 7.95 -8.37
C SER A 85 -17.39 7.23 -7.62
N LEU A 86 -16.31 6.84 -8.29
CA LEU A 86 -15.16 6.13 -7.71
C LEU A 86 -14.53 6.87 -6.50
N PRO A 87 -14.34 8.21 -6.51
CA PRO A 87 -13.86 8.91 -5.31
C PRO A 87 -14.76 8.70 -4.08
N ALA A 88 -16.08 8.76 -4.26
CA ALA A 88 -17.04 8.58 -3.16
C ALA A 88 -17.06 7.13 -2.65
N LEU A 89 -16.99 6.15 -3.56
CA LEU A 89 -16.90 4.73 -3.20
C LEU A 89 -15.62 4.42 -2.40
N LEU A 90 -14.47 4.94 -2.85
CA LEU A 90 -13.20 4.76 -2.14
C LEU A 90 -13.21 5.49 -0.80
N ALA A 91 -13.78 6.70 -0.73
CA ALA A 91 -13.92 7.43 0.52
C ALA A 91 -14.74 6.66 1.56
N ALA A 92 -15.87 6.07 1.15
CA ALA A 92 -16.68 5.22 2.01
C ALA A 92 -15.92 3.95 2.45
N ALA A 93 -15.28 3.26 1.51
CA ALA A 93 -14.60 1.98 1.78
C ALA A 93 -13.36 2.10 2.69
N TYR A 94 -12.62 3.21 2.58
CA TYR A 94 -11.42 3.47 3.37
C TYR A 94 -11.64 4.45 4.52
N HIS A 95 -12.88 4.92 4.73
CA HIS A 95 -13.23 5.91 5.75
C HIS A 95 -12.39 7.21 5.66
N VAL A 96 -12.13 7.70 4.44
CA VAL A 96 -11.40 8.95 4.17
C VAL A 96 -12.32 10.00 3.54
N LYS A 97 -11.85 11.24 3.39
CA LYS A 97 -12.64 12.27 2.67
C LYS A 97 -12.65 11.97 1.17
N GLU A 98 -13.73 12.31 0.49
CA GLU A 98 -13.84 12.19 -0.98
C GLU A 98 -12.73 12.94 -1.71
N GLN A 99 -12.30 14.09 -1.18
CA GLN A 99 -11.19 14.84 -1.74
C GLN A 99 -9.87 14.07 -1.70
N ASP A 100 -9.59 13.35 -0.60
CA ASP A 100 -8.37 12.54 -0.47
C ASP A 100 -8.41 11.34 -1.43
N ALA A 101 -9.58 10.72 -1.59
CA ALA A 101 -9.78 9.65 -2.57
C ALA A 101 -9.61 10.13 -4.02
N ARG A 102 -10.11 11.34 -4.34
CA ARG A 102 -9.91 11.97 -5.66
C ARG A 102 -8.43 12.23 -5.93
N GLU A 103 -7.71 12.75 -4.95
CA GLU A 103 -6.28 12.98 -5.10
C GLU A 103 -5.50 11.67 -5.22
N PHE A 104 -5.86 10.64 -4.44
CA PHE A 104 -5.29 9.30 -4.59
C PHE A 104 -5.45 8.78 -6.03
N LEU A 105 -6.64 8.92 -6.62
CA LEU A 105 -6.89 8.53 -8.01
C LEU A 105 -6.07 9.35 -9.03
N SER A 106 -5.72 10.60 -8.72
CA SER A 106 -4.88 11.41 -9.61
C SER A 106 -3.49 10.81 -9.83
N TYR A 107 -2.94 10.10 -8.84
CA TYR A 107 -1.67 9.38 -8.98
C TYR A 107 -1.74 8.21 -9.97
N PHE A 108 -2.94 7.73 -10.33
CA PHE A 108 -3.15 6.69 -11.33
C PHE A 108 -3.38 7.25 -12.74
N GLY A 109 -3.69 8.55 -12.87
CA GLY A 109 -4.16 9.16 -14.12
C GLY A 109 -3.08 9.36 -15.19
N ASP A 110 -1.82 9.50 -14.78
CA ASP A 110 -0.75 9.99 -15.66
C ASP A 110 0.34 8.96 -16.00
N GLU A 111 0.39 7.78 -15.37
CA GLU A 111 1.42 6.77 -15.65
C GLU A 111 0.88 5.40 -16.08
N PRO A 112 1.57 4.70 -17.01
CA PRO A 112 1.29 3.32 -17.38
C PRO A 112 1.77 2.35 -16.28
N ALA A 113 1.27 2.52 -15.04
CA ALA A 113 1.61 1.71 -13.88
C ALA A 113 1.22 0.21 -14.04
N PHE A 114 0.42 -0.11 -15.05
CA PHE A 114 0.06 -1.49 -15.41
C PHE A 114 1.10 -2.22 -16.29
N ARG A 115 2.18 -1.57 -16.75
CA ARG A 115 3.20 -2.22 -17.59
C ARG A 115 4.26 -3.02 -16.82
N ASN A 116 4.41 -2.80 -15.51
CA ASN A 116 5.54 -3.34 -14.74
C ASN A 116 5.17 -4.56 -13.87
N GLY A 117 4.69 -5.64 -14.51
CA GLY A 117 4.62 -6.98 -13.92
C GLY A 117 3.68 -7.15 -12.70
N PRO A 118 3.67 -8.32 -12.05
CA PRO A 118 2.79 -8.64 -10.92
C PRO A 118 3.18 -7.94 -9.59
N GLY A 119 3.95 -6.86 -9.65
CA GLY A 119 4.21 -6.00 -8.50
C GLY A 119 3.06 -5.02 -8.31
N ARG A 120 2.58 -4.83 -7.08
CA ARG A 120 1.60 -3.77 -6.78
C ARG A 120 2.16 -2.43 -7.28
N PRO A 121 1.40 -1.62 -8.02
CA PRO A 121 1.84 -0.29 -8.41
C PRO A 121 2.14 0.50 -7.13
N LYS A 122 3.39 0.92 -6.96
CA LYS A 122 3.82 1.76 -5.84
C LYS A 122 3.76 3.20 -6.30
N PHE A 123 2.71 3.89 -5.91
CA PHE A 123 2.65 5.35 -6.04
C PHE A 123 3.57 5.98 -5.01
N GLY A 124 4.00 7.20 -5.28
CA GLY A 124 5.09 7.82 -4.58
C GLY A 124 4.89 9.30 -4.33
N ILE A 125 5.03 9.73 -3.08
CA ILE A 125 5.14 11.15 -2.76
C ILE A 125 6.62 11.51 -2.68
N PRO A 126 7.09 12.52 -3.44
CA PRO A 126 8.49 12.91 -3.40
C PRO A 126 8.85 13.47 -2.02
N LEU A 127 9.95 12.99 -1.47
CA LEU A 127 10.55 13.48 -0.23
C LEU A 127 11.96 14.02 -0.58
N PRO A 128 12.11 15.36 -0.72
CA PRO A 128 13.37 15.96 -1.14
C PRO A 128 14.43 15.89 -0.03
N CYS A 129 15.70 15.95 -0.43
CA CYS A 129 16.82 16.03 0.52
C CYS A 129 16.76 17.36 1.28
N SER A 130 16.82 17.30 2.61
CA SER A 130 16.79 18.49 3.47
C SER A 130 18.09 19.31 3.45
N HIS A 131 19.14 18.85 2.75
CA HIS A 131 20.37 19.65 2.58
C HIS A 131 20.16 20.74 1.53
N ALA A 132 20.47 21.99 1.89
CA ALA A 132 20.33 23.15 1.01
C ALA A 132 21.04 22.96 -0.34
N GLY A 133 20.33 23.22 -1.45
CA GLY A 133 20.86 23.09 -2.81
C GLY A 133 20.99 21.65 -3.33
N CYS A 134 20.57 20.64 -2.56
CA CYS A 134 20.54 19.26 -3.05
C CYS A 134 19.29 18.99 -3.90
N GLY A 135 19.47 18.55 -5.14
CA GLY A 135 18.36 18.16 -6.04
C GLY A 135 17.90 16.71 -5.90
N MET A 136 18.46 15.94 -4.97
CA MET A 136 18.07 14.53 -4.77
C MET A 136 16.74 14.45 -4.02
N SER A 137 15.90 13.50 -4.41
CA SER A 137 14.70 13.12 -3.67
C SER A 137 14.64 11.60 -3.51
N THR A 138 13.88 11.15 -2.52
CA THR A 138 13.35 9.79 -2.46
C THR A 138 11.83 9.84 -2.63
N SER A 139 11.18 8.69 -2.61
CA SER A 139 9.73 8.58 -2.72
C SER A 139 9.18 7.80 -1.53
N ILE A 140 8.18 8.35 -0.84
CA ILE A 140 7.40 7.64 0.16
C ILE A 140 6.30 6.88 -0.57
N SER A 141 6.38 5.55 -0.54
CA SER A 141 5.43 4.70 -1.27
C SER A 141 4.11 4.53 -0.54
N PHE A 142 3.02 4.48 -1.27
CA PHE A 142 1.68 4.17 -0.76
C PHE A 142 0.88 3.32 -1.76
N SER A 143 -0.09 2.57 -1.25
CA SER A 143 -0.95 1.66 -2.03
C SER A 143 -2.45 1.89 -1.81
N THR A 144 -2.81 2.64 -0.76
CA THR A 144 -4.19 2.92 -0.36
C THR A 144 -4.38 4.41 -0.05
N PRO A 145 -5.62 4.94 -0.06
CA PRO A 145 -5.88 6.32 0.31
C PRO A 145 -5.40 6.69 1.74
N PRO A 146 -5.61 5.87 2.78
CA PRO A 146 -5.05 6.15 4.11
C PRO A 146 -3.52 6.21 4.12
N GLU A 147 -2.84 5.27 3.44
CA GLU A 147 -1.38 5.28 3.31
C GLU A 147 -0.88 6.53 2.57
N MET A 148 -1.63 7.02 1.57
CA MET A 148 -1.29 8.26 0.86
C MET A 148 -1.36 9.46 1.81
N ILE A 149 -2.41 9.56 2.62
CA ILE A 149 -2.57 10.66 3.60
C ILE A 149 -1.40 10.63 4.59
N GLU A 150 -1.06 9.45 5.12
CA GLU A 150 0.09 9.28 5.99
C GLU A 150 1.39 9.66 5.29
N ALA A 151 1.59 9.20 4.05
CA ALA A 151 2.76 9.53 3.25
C ALA A 151 2.89 11.04 2.98
N LYS A 152 1.77 11.77 2.81
CA LYS A 152 1.77 13.24 2.71
C LYS A 152 2.22 13.89 4.00
N ALA A 153 1.62 13.52 5.12
CA ALA A 153 2.01 14.05 6.42
C ALA A 153 3.51 13.82 6.65
N ARG A 154 3.97 12.59 6.41
CA ARG A 154 5.39 12.24 6.46
C ARG A 154 6.24 13.07 5.51
N SER A 155 5.80 13.33 4.28
CA SER A 155 6.56 14.16 3.33
C SER A 155 6.78 15.61 3.79
N VAL A 156 5.90 16.13 4.66
CA VAL A 156 5.99 17.48 5.20
C VAL A 156 6.89 17.53 6.44
N HIS A 157 6.80 16.52 7.30
CA HIS A 157 7.46 16.53 8.61
C HIS A 157 8.77 15.74 8.67
N GLU A 158 8.94 14.73 7.83
CA GLU A 158 10.13 13.88 7.88
C GLU A 158 11.36 14.58 7.35
N ILE A 159 12.46 14.41 8.09
CA ILE A 159 13.77 14.83 7.63
C ILE A 159 14.39 13.67 6.86
N TRP A 160 14.76 13.94 5.61
CA TRP A 160 15.48 13.00 4.77
C TRP A 160 16.76 13.60 4.22
N PHE A 161 17.87 12.88 4.38
CA PHE A 161 19.11 13.21 3.71
C PHE A 161 19.47 12.10 2.74
N CYS A 162 19.87 12.48 1.53
CA CYS A 162 20.49 11.53 0.62
C CYS A 162 21.79 10.99 1.23
N ARG A 163 22.24 9.81 0.80
CA ARG A 163 23.43 9.15 1.35
C ARG A 163 24.66 10.05 1.43
N ARG A 164 24.85 10.95 0.46
CA ARG A 164 25.97 11.90 0.44
C ARG A 164 25.90 12.93 1.57
N HIS A 165 24.70 13.36 1.95
CA HIS A 165 24.50 14.45 2.91
C HIS A 165 24.25 13.98 4.33
N ILE A 166 24.03 12.68 4.58
CA ILE A 166 23.91 12.15 5.96
C ILE A 166 25.18 12.43 6.76
N GLU A 167 26.36 12.23 6.16
CA GLU A 167 27.63 12.46 6.86
C GLU A 167 27.87 13.95 7.14
N THR A 168 27.52 14.81 6.18
CA THR A 168 27.60 16.26 6.30
C THR A 168 26.63 16.78 7.36
N SER A 169 25.36 16.40 7.29
CA SER A 169 24.34 16.82 8.27
C SER A 169 24.73 16.38 9.68
N TRP A 170 25.27 15.17 9.83
CA TRP A 170 25.75 14.70 11.11
C TRP A 170 26.96 15.49 11.63
N SER A 171 27.94 15.75 10.78
CA SER A 171 29.18 16.43 11.20
C SER A 171 28.96 17.88 11.59
N HIS A 172 28.07 18.59 10.88
CA HIS A 172 27.83 20.02 11.07
C HIS A 172 26.69 20.31 12.06
N GLU A 173 25.57 19.61 11.93
CA GLU A 173 24.33 19.95 12.63
C GLU A 173 23.94 18.90 13.67
N ARG A 174 24.66 17.77 13.71
CA ARG A 174 24.29 16.58 14.51
C ARG A 174 22.87 16.10 14.22
N ALA A 175 22.41 16.32 12.99
CA ALA A 175 21.09 15.93 12.50
C ALA A 175 21.16 14.62 11.73
N LEU A 176 20.20 13.72 11.99
CA LEU A 176 20.02 12.45 11.30
C LEU A 176 18.62 12.37 10.70
N PRO A 177 18.45 11.64 9.57
CA PRO A 177 17.12 11.33 9.06
C PRO A 177 16.28 10.48 10.04
N ASP A 178 14.96 10.62 10.00
CA ASP A 178 14.05 9.89 10.91
C ASP A 178 14.12 8.36 10.74
N TYR A 179 14.29 7.91 9.50
CA TYR A 179 14.47 6.48 9.23
C TYR A 179 15.77 5.92 9.84
N VAL A 180 16.83 6.74 9.94
CA VAL A 180 18.07 6.36 10.61
C VAL A 180 17.85 6.25 12.11
N LEU A 181 17.15 7.22 12.71
CA LEU A 181 16.80 7.20 14.13
C LEU A 181 15.96 5.97 14.49
N SER A 182 15.03 5.58 13.61
CA SER A 182 14.23 4.35 13.76
C SER A 182 15.06 3.07 13.69
N ILE A 183 16.12 3.04 12.86
CA ILE A 183 17.09 1.93 12.82
C ILE A 183 17.91 1.90 14.11
N LEU A 184 18.46 3.04 14.54
CA LEU A 184 19.26 3.14 15.76
C LEU A 184 18.45 2.72 16.99
N SER A 185 17.19 3.16 17.10
CA SER A 185 16.29 2.78 18.18
C SER A 185 16.05 1.26 18.22
N ARG A 186 15.88 0.60 17.07
CA ARG A 186 15.77 -0.87 17.02
C ARG A 186 17.05 -1.57 17.45
N VAL A 187 18.22 -1.08 17.03
CA VAL A 187 19.52 -1.63 17.46
C VAL A 187 19.73 -1.44 18.97
N GLN A 188 19.28 -0.31 19.53
CA GLN A 188 19.30 -0.03 20.98
C GLN A 188 18.41 -1.00 21.75
N GLN A 189 17.18 -1.22 21.28
CA GLN A 189 16.21 -2.12 21.92
C GLN A 189 16.58 -3.60 21.78
N GLN A 190 17.28 -3.98 20.69
CA GLN A 190 17.67 -5.36 20.40
C GLN A 190 19.17 -5.45 20.05
N PRO A 191 20.07 -5.38 21.05
CA PRO A 191 21.50 -5.57 20.82
C PRO A 191 21.79 -6.92 20.16
N GLY A 192 22.55 -6.92 19.06
CA GLY A 192 22.83 -8.13 18.31
C GLY A 192 21.89 -8.39 17.13
N ILE A 193 20.97 -7.48 16.84
CA ILE A 193 20.07 -7.56 15.67
C ILE A 193 20.86 -7.63 14.36
N SER A 194 20.36 -8.41 13.40
CA SER A 194 20.96 -8.49 12.06
C SER A 194 20.64 -7.25 11.22
N LEU A 195 21.44 -7.03 10.17
CA LEU A 195 21.23 -5.95 9.19
C LEU A 195 19.78 -5.91 8.68
N THR A 196 19.30 -7.05 8.18
CA THR A 196 17.97 -7.18 7.57
C THR A 196 16.86 -6.97 8.60
N ALA A 197 17.00 -7.52 9.81
CA ALA A 197 16.00 -7.35 10.88
C ALA A 197 15.94 -5.90 11.39
N ALA A 198 17.07 -5.20 11.38
CA ALA A 198 17.14 -3.77 11.65
C ALA A 198 16.56 -2.91 10.53
N GLY A 199 16.19 -3.50 9.37
CA GLY A 199 15.67 -2.76 8.21
C GLY A 199 16.68 -1.80 7.59
N ALA A 200 17.98 -2.06 7.75
CA ALA A 200 19.05 -1.28 7.17
C ALA A 200 19.62 -1.99 5.92
N ASP A 201 20.04 -1.22 4.92
CA ASP A 201 20.86 -1.76 3.83
C ASP A 201 22.36 -1.68 4.19
N SER A 202 23.19 -2.47 3.51
CA SER A 202 24.62 -2.55 3.82
C SER A 202 25.35 -1.20 3.70
N ARG A 203 25.00 -0.39 2.69
CA ARG A 203 25.63 0.91 2.45
C ARG A 203 25.29 1.90 3.56
N LEU A 204 24.06 1.84 4.07
CA LEU A 204 23.66 2.65 5.21
C LEU A 204 24.45 2.23 6.46
N VAL A 205 24.62 0.93 6.71
CA VAL A 205 25.43 0.47 7.85
C VAL A 205 26.87 0.92 7.76
N ASP A 206 27.49 0.89 6.58
CA ASP A 206 28.84 1.42 6.40
C ASP A 206 28.93 2.91 6.79
N ILE A 207 27.91 3.71 6.40
CA ILE A 207 27.82 5.13 6.80
C ILE A 207 27.69 5.25 8.33
N LEU A 208 26.75 4.52 8.95
CA LEU A 208 26.51 4.61 10.38
C LEU A 208 27.71 4.15 11.22
N GLU A 209 28.47 3.16 10.73
CA GLU A 209 29.72 2.72 11.36
C GLU A 209 30.81 3.78 11.22
N ARG A 210 30.97 4.41 10.04
CA ARG A 210 31.91 5.55 9.85
C ARG A 210 31.59 6.76 10.73
N LEU A 211 30.30 7.05 10.92
CA LEU A 211 29.85 8.11 11.83
C LEU A 211 29.99 7.72 13.30
N GLY A 212 30.40 6.48 13.59
CA GLY A 212 30.59 5.98 14.94
C GLY A 212 29.29 5.78 15.71
N LEU A 213 28.14 5.65 15.03
CA LEU A 213 26.81 5.49 15.64
C LEU A 213 26.50 4.03 15.99
N ILE A 214 27.05 3.11 15.20
CA ILE A 214 26.95 1.67 15.43
C ILE A 214 28.32 1.03 15.28
N ARG A 215 28.43 -0.22 15.72
CA ARG A 215 29.57 -1.10 15.45
C ARG A 215 29.06 -2.43 14.93
N GLN A 216 29.67 -2.95 13.87
CA GLN A 216 29.40 -4.29 13.40
C GLN A 216 30.27 -5.31 14.14
N VAL A 217 29.64 -6.30 14.76
CA VAL A 217 30.32 -7.41 15.44
C VAL A 217 30.17 -8.67 14.59
N ARG A 218 31.30 -9.21 14.13
CA ARG A 218 31.34 -10.49 13.41
C ARG A 218 31.34 -11.63 14.41
N VAL A 219 30.28 -12.43 14.41
CA VAL A 219 30.19 -13.62 15.26
C VAL A 219 30.76 -14.80 14.48
N THR A 220 31.90 -15.30 14.96
CA THR A 220 32.58 -16.46 14.39
C THR A 220 32.31 -17.72 15.21
N GLN A 221 32.02 -18.84 14.54
CA GLN A 221 31.90 -20.15 15.17
C GLN A 221 32.79 -21.13 14.42
N GLY A 222 33.84 -21.65 15.09
CA GLY A 222 34.83 -22.52 14.47
C GLY A 222 35.67 -21.86 13.37
N GLY A 223 36.01 -20.57 13.53
CA GLY A 223 36.81 -19.81 12.57
C GLY A 223 36.05 -19.22 11.37
N ALA A 224 34.80 -19.65 11.13
CA ALA A 224 33.96 -19.09 10.07
C ALA A 224 33.01 -18.00 10.61
N ILE A 225 32.85 -16.90 9.86
CA ILE A 225 31.85 -15.87 10.15
C ILE A 225 30.46 -16.46 9.91
N ARG A 226 29.63 -16.52 10.95
CA ARG A 226 28.27 -17.04 10.87
C ARG A 226 27.25 -15.93 10.64
N ARG A 227 27.41 -14.80 11.33
CA ARG A 227 26.51 -13.65 11.22
C ARG A 227 27.22 -12.37 11.62
N CYS A 228 26.69 -11.26 11.12
CA CYS A 228 27.06 -9.92 11.55
C CYS A 228 25.93 -9.36 12.42
N GLU A 229 26.32 -8.88 13.59
CA GLU A 229 25.44 -8.32 14.60
C GLU A 229 25.69 -6.82 14.72
N LEU A 230 24.62 -6.03 14.83
CA LEU A 230 24.73 -4.59 15.05
C LEU A 230 24.70 -4.29 16.56
N ARG A 231 25.56 -3.39 17.00
CA ARG A 231 25.55 -2.81 18.35
C ARG A 231 25.57 -1.30 18.28
N ILE A 232 24.75 -0.65 19.09
CA ILE A 232 24.74 0.80 19.21
C ILE A 232 25.98 1.25 19.99
N THR A 233 26.57 2.38 19.62
CA THR A 233 27.65 3.02 20.38
C THR A 233 27.09 4.06 21.35
N ALA A 234 27.91 4.62 22.23
CA ALA A 234 27.49 5.74 23.07
C ALA A 234 27.04 6.97 22.25
N GLU A 235 27.68 7.22 21.10
CA GLU A 235 27.31 8.33 20.21
C GLU A 235 25.94 8.08 19.56
N GLY A 236 25.70 6.85 19.09
CA GLY A 236 24.40 6.45 18.54
C GLY A 236 23.29 6.51 19.56
N ASP A 237 23.56 6.06 20.79
CA ASP A 237 22.62 6.13 21.91
C ASP A 237 22.23 7.58 22.22
N GLY A 238 23.24 8.45 22.34
CA GLY A 238 23.01 9.88 22.53
C GLY A 238 22.24 10.54 21.39
N ALA A 239 22.41 10.08 20.15
CA ALA A 239 21.62 10.56 19.01
C ALA A 239 20.13 10.23 19.16
N VAL A 240 19.80 9.00 19.56
CA VAL A 240 18.41 8.56 19.81
C VAL A 240 17.79 9.35 20.96
N SER A 241 18.53 9.56 22.06
CA SER A 241 18.03 10.35 23.20
C SER A 241 17.74 11.82 22.84
N ARG A 242 18.60 12.45 22.03
CA ARG A 242 18.35 13.82 21.53
C ARG A 242 17.11 13.89 20.65
N ALA A 243 16.91 12.91 19.77
CA ALA A 243 15.70 12.86 18.95
C ALA A 243 14.43 12.69 19.78
N GLY A 244 14.44 11.82 20.81
CA GLY A 244 13.29 11.61 21.69
C GLY A 244 12.89 12.84 22.50
N THR A 245 13.86 13.68 22.87
CA THR A 245 13.60 14.96 23.57
C THR A 245 13.08 16.04 22.62
N ALA A 246 13.61 16.12 21.40
CA ALA A 246 13.16 17.08 20.39
C ALA A 246 11.78 16.75 19.79
N GLY A 247 11.48 15.46 19.57
CA GLY A 247 10.20 15.00 19.03
C GLY A 247 9.00 15.30 19.94
N SER A 248 9.18 15.18 21.27
CA SER A 248 8.17 15.63 22.23
C SER A 248 7.92 17.14 22.17
N SER A 249 8.90 17.94 21.78
CA SER A 249 8.77 19.40 21.67
C SER A 249 8.08 19.86 20.37
N LEU A 250 8.21 19.12 19.27
CA LEU A 250 7.57 19.44 17.99
C LEU A 250 6.09 19.05 17.99
N LEU A 251 5.76 17.87 18.52
CA LEU A 251 4.36 17.44 18.67
C LEU A 251 3.57 18.26 19.70
N GLN A 252 4.25 18.88 20.69
CA GLN A 252 3.60 19.82 21.62
C GLN A 252 3.33 21.19 21.03
N ARG A 253 3.98 21.59 19.92
CA ARG A 253 3.73 22.88 19.26
C ARG A 253 2.52 22.86 18.33
N GLU A 254 2.20 21.72 17.73
CA GLU A 254 1.04 21.58 16.85
C GLU A 254 -0.29 21.37 17.61
N ALA A 255 -0.25 21.14 18.92
CA ALA A 255 -1.45 20.99 19.76
C ALA A 255 -1.97 22.32 20.36
N VAL A 256 -1.39 23.46 19.97
CA VAL A 256 -1.71 24.80 20.52
C VAL A 256 -2.23 25.77 19.44
N GLU A 257 -2.38 25.33 18.20
CA GLU A 257 -3.02 26.09 17.11
C GLU A 257 -4.28 25.38 16.59
#